data_AF-A0A3M1BXD0-F1
#
_entry.id   AF-A0A3M1BXD0-F1
#
_cell.length_a   1.000
_cell.length_b   1.000
_cell.length_c   1.000
_cell.angle_alpha   90.00
_cell.angle_beta   90.00
_cell.angle_gamma   90.00
#
_symmetry.space_group_name_H-M   'P 1'
#
loop_
_entity.id
_entity.type
_entity.pdbx_description
1 polymer ?
#
loop_
_entity_poly.entity_id
_entity_poly.type
_entity_poly.pdbx_seq_one_letter_code
_entity_poly.pdbx_strand_id
1 'polypeptide(L)'
;MPVFLLLGLSFAQVVKEIRVEGARYVPEDVIIGLINIRQGSLYIPDMVRESIRRVFRTGFFDEVEVYEERVGEDVVLTYRVKDLPVIY
;
A
#
# COMPACT_ATOMS: atom_id res chain seq x y z
N MET A 1 -4.13 -0.43 33.74
CA MET A 1 -4.36 -1.58 32.83
C MET A 1 -5.67 -1.33 32.10
N PRO A 2 -5.72 -1.45 30.77
CA PRO A 2 -6.14 -2.74 30.24
C PRO A 2 -5.44 -3.14 28.93
N VAL A 3 -5.20 -4.44 28.84
CA VAL A 3 -4.93 -5.16 27.60
C VAL A 3 -6.21 -5.11 26.76
N PHE A 4 -6.13 -4.59 25.55
CA PHE A 4 -7.20 -4.75 24.55
C PHE A 4 -6.82 -5.92 23.65
N LEU A 5 -7.26 -7.11 24.02
CA LEU A 5 -7.25 -8.28 23.15
C LEU A 5 -8.67 -8.39 22.58
N LEU A 6 -8.91 -7.65 21.51
CA LEU A 6 -10.10 -7.86 20.68
C LEU A 6 -9.84 -9.09 19.84
N LEU A 7 -10.50 -10.19 20.20
CA LEU A 7 -10.82 -11.27 19.27
C LEU A 7 -11.58 -10.65 18.09
N GLY A 8 -10.87 -10.36 17.01
CA GLY A 8 -11.49 -9.91 15.77
C GLY A 8 -12.15 -11.10 15.08
N LEU A 9 -13.48 -11.12 15.08
CA LEU A 9 -14.25 -11.82 14.06
C LEU A 9 -13.65 -11.45 12.70
N SER A 10 -13.14 -12.43 11.96
CA SER A 10 -12.51 -12.19 10.66
C SER A 10 -13.58 -11.92 9.62
N PHE A 11 -14.14 -10.72 9.62
CA PHE A 11 -14.85 -10.19 8.47
C PHE A 11 -13.82 -9.92 7.36
N ALA A 12 -14.17 -10.27 6.13
CA ALA A 12 -13.30 -10.04 4.98
C ALA A 12 -13.11 -8.52 4.82
N GLN A 13 -11.91 -8.03 5.11
CA GLN A 13 -11.61 -6.61 5.05
C GLN A 13 -11.59 -6.14 3.59
N VAL A 14 -12.14 -4.95 3.32
CA VAL A 14 -12.16 -4.35 1.99
C VAL A 14 -11.19 -3.18 1.94
N VAL A 15 -10.50 -3.01 0.81
CA VAL A 15 -9.61 -1.88 0.59
C VAL A 15 -10.46 -0.65 0.30
N LYS A 16 -10.60 0.25 1.27
CA LYS A 16 -11.40 1.47 1.14
C LYS A 16 -10.73 2.53 0.30
N GLU A 17 -9.40 2.61 0.33
CA GLU A 17 -8.64 3.65 -0.35
C GLU A 17 -7.17 3.19 -0.53
N ILE A 18 -6.55 3.65 -1.61
CA ILE A 18 -5.12 3.50 -1.86
C ILE A 18 -4.55 4.90 -2.03
N ARG A 19 -3.51 5.22 -1.26
CA ARG A 19 -2.81 6.52 -1.29
C ARG A 19 -1.35 6.30 -1.67
N VAL A 20 -0.76 7.28 -2.34
CA VAL A 20 0.69 7.29 -2.61
C VAL A 20 1.34 8.50 -1.95
N GLU A 21 2.45 8.28 -1.25
CA GLU A 21 3.23 9.33 -0.59
C GLU A 21 4.70 9.28 -1.04
N GLY A 22 5.36 10.43 -1.07
CA GLY A 22 6.81 10.54 -1.28
C GLY A 22 7.28 10.46 -2.74
N ALA A 23 6.39 10.20 -3.69
CA ALA A 23 6.68 10.28 -5.12
C ALA A 23 6.93 11.73 -5.55
N ARG A 24 8.08 12.01 -6.19
CA ARG A 24 8.40 13.35 -6.72
C ARG A 24 8.43 13.40 -8.24
N TYR A 25 8.89 12.33 -8.89
CA TYR A 25 9.08 12.31 -10.34
C TYR A 25 8.10 11.40 -11.06
N VAL A 26 7.75 10.26 -10.46
CA VAL A 26 6.78 9.34 -11.03
C VAL A 26 5.36 9.79 -10.66
N PRO A 27 4.45 10.00 -11.62
CA PRO A 27 3.07 10.39 -11.31
C PRO A 27 2.34 9.32 -10.49
N GLU A 28 1.48 9.76 -9.57
CA GLU A 28 0.70 8.88 -8.69
C GLU A 28 -0.12 7.85 -9.48
N ASP A 29 -0.81 8.26 -10.55
CA ASP A 29 -1.60 7.36 -11.39
C ASP A 29 -0.78 6.21 -12.00
N VAL A 30 0.49 6.47 -12.31
CA VAL A 30 1.42 5.44 -12.83
C VAL A 30 1.74 4.44 -11.72
N ILE A 31 1.99 4.92 -10.50
CA ILE A 31 2.27 4.07 -9.33
C ILE A 31 1.04 3.22 -8.99
N ILE A 32 -0.15 3.82 -8.99
CA ILE A 32 -1.43 3.12 -8.79
C ILE A 32 -1.63 2.03 -9.87
N GLY A 33 -1.27 2.31 -11.14
CA GLY A 33 -1.32 1.32 -12.21
C GLY A 33 -0.37 0.11 -12.02
N LEU A 34 0.71 0.27 -11.25
CA LEU A 34 1.65 -0.80 -10.91
C LEU A 34 1.21 -1.64 -9.71
N ILE A 35 0.29 -1.13 -8.90
CA ILE A 35 -0.32 -1.84 -7.77
C ILE A 35 -1.36 -2.83 -8.32
N ASN A 36 -1.35 -4.07 -7.84
CA ASN A 36 -2.31 -5.12 -8.28
C ASN A 36 -3.58 -5.18 -7.42
N ILE A 37 -3.78 -4.20 -6.55
CA ILE A 37 -4.92 -4.04 -5.65
C ILE A 37 -5.77 -2.88 -6.14
N ARG A 38 -7.09 -2.96 -5.93
CA ARG A 38 -8.02 -1.89 -6.30
C ARG A 38 -8.84 -1.46 -5.10
N GLN A 39 -9.23 -0.19 -5.09
CA GLN A 39 -10.26 0.28 -4.18
C GLN A 39 -11.54 -0.57 -4.34
N GLY A 40 -12.15 -0.95 -3.23
CA GLY A 40 -13.31 -1.83 -3.17
C GLY A 40 -13.00 -3.33 -3.28
N SER A 41 -11.74 -3.74 -3.50
CA SER A 41 -11.39 -5.16 -3.52
C SER A 41 -11.20 -5.72 -2.11
N LEU A 42 -11.31 -7.04 -1.98
CA LEU A 42 -10.87 -7.72 -0.76
C LEU A 42 -9.40 -7.42 -0.47
N TYR A 43 -9.10 -7.13 0.79
CA TYR A 43 -7.75 -6.99 1.29
C TYR A 43 -7.12 -8.38 1.40
N ILE A 44 -6.04 -8.59 0.66
CA ILE A 44 -5.28 -9.84 0.63
C ILE A 44 -3.80 -9.49 0.84
N PRO A 45 -3.19 -9.88 1.99
CA PRO A 45 -1.80 -9.52 2.32
C PRO A 45 -0.77 -9.94 1.25
N ASP A 46 -1.01 -11.06 0.55
CA ASP A 46 -0.14 -11.50 -0.55
C ASP A 46 -0.15 -10.54 -1.74
N MET A 47 -1.29 -9.89 -2.02
CA MET A 47 -1.37 -8.90 -3.08
C MET A 47 -0.59 -7.64 -2.72
N VAL A 48 -0.55 -7.26 -1.43
CA VAL A 48 0.28 -6.13 -0.98
C VAL A 48 1.75 -6.43 -1.22
N ARG A 49 2.20 -7.63 -0.83
CA ARG A 49 3.58 -8.09 -1.07
C ARG A 49 3.95 -8.11 -2.55
N GLU A 50 3.03 -8.55 -3.40
CA GLU A 50 3.25 -8.56 -4.85
C GLU A 50 3.27 -7.14 -5.43
N SER A 51 2.40 -6.25 -4.97
CA SER A 51 2.41 -4.83 -5.37
C SER A 51 3.74 -4.16 -5.03
N ILE A 52 4.26 -4.37 -3.82
CA ILE A 52 5.59 -3.87 -3.43
C ILE A 52 6.66 -4.36 -4.41
N ARG A 53 6.68 -5.66 -4.72
CA ARG A 53 7.63 -6.23 -5.68
C ARG A 53 7.50 -5.63 -7.07
N ARG A 54 6.28 -5.43 -7.57
CA ARG A 54 6.04 -4.84 -8.89
C ARG A 54 6.54 -3.40 -8.96
N VAL A 55 6.23 -2.59 -7.95
CA VAL A 55 6.67 -1.19 -7.86
C VAL A 55 8.21 -1.13 -7.75
N PHE A 56 8.82 -1.94 -6.88
CA PHE A 56 10.28 -1.96 -6.71
C PHE A 56 11.02 -2.39 -7.98
N ARG A 57 10.52 -3.42 -8.69
CA ARG A 57 11.13 -3.93 -9.92
C ARG A 57 11.15 -2.96 -11.09
N THR A 58 10.39 -1.86 -11.02
CA THR A 58 10.47 -0.81 -12.04
C THR A 58 11.83 -0.10 -12.04
N GLY A 59 12.55 -0.12 -10.92
CA GLY A 59 13.81 0.61 -10.77
C GLY A 59 13.62 2.12 -10.69
N PHE A 60 12.43 2.61 -10.32
CA PHE A 60 12.17 4.04 -10.11
C PHE A 60 12.42 4.49 -8.67
N PHE A 61 12.34 3.58 -7.71
CA PHE A 61 12.37 3.88 -6.29
C PHE A 61 13.48 3.10 -5.57
N ASP A 62 14.16 3.77 -4.64
CA ASP A 62 15.18 3.18 -3.76
C ASP A 62 14.53 2.46 -2.58
N GLU A 63 13.32 2.92 -2.20
CA GLU A 63 12.57 2.42 -1.07
C GLU A 63 11.07 2.41 -1.40
N VAL A 64 10.40 1.33 -1.01
CA VAL A 64 8.94 1.16 -1.13
C VAL A 64 8.42 0.53 0.16
N GLU A 65 7.67 1.31 0.92
CA GLU A 65 7.00 0.87 2.15
C GLU A 65 5.48 0.94 1.97
N VAL A 66 4.76 0.07 2.68
CA VAL A 66 3.30 0.10 2.71
C VAL A 66 2.82 0.15 4.15
N TYR A 67 1.99 1.14 4.43
CA TYR A 67 1.33 1.32 5.71
C TYR A 67 -0.13 0.91 5.57
N GLU A 68 -0.60 0.13 6.53
CA GLU A 68 -1.97 -0.35 6.59
C GLU A 68 -2.68 0.35 7.74
N GLU A 69 -3.73 1.10 7.43
CA GLU A 69 -4.59 1.74 8.41
C GLU A 69 -5.97 1.08 8.41
N ARG A 70 -6.39 0.54 9.56
CA ARG A 70 -7.71 -0.07 9.72
C ARG A 70 -8.74 1.01 10.08
N VAL A 71 -9.74 1.18 9.24
CA VAL A 71 -10.82 2.16 9.42
C VAL A 71 -12.15 1.42 9.50
N GLY A 72 -12.56 1.07 10.71
CA GLY A 72 -13.73 0.20 10.92
C GLY A 72 -13.44 -1.23 10.43
N GLU A 73 -14.24 -1.70 9.48
CA GLU A 73 -14.06 -3.02 8.82
C GLU A 73 -13.18 -2.94 7.57
N ASP A 74 -12.86 -1.72 7.12
CA ASP A 74 -12.07 -1.48 5.92
C ASP A 74 -10.58 -1.22 6.22
N VAL A 75 -9.77 -1.28 5.17
CA VAL A 75 -8.34 -0.97 5.19
C VAL A 75 -8.02 0.14 4.20
N VAL A 76 -7.24 1.12 4.63
CA VAL A 76 -6.58 2.11 3.78
C VAL A 76 -5.12 1.70 3.62
N LEU A 77 -4.64 1.65 2.38
CA LEU A 77 -3.26 1.32 2.06
C LEU A 77 -2.51 2.56 1.61
N THR A 78 -1.45 2.92 2.31
CA THR A 78 -0.58 4.05 1.93
C THR A 78 0.76 3.50 1.45
N TYR A 79 1.03 3.66 0.16
CA TYR A 79 2.29 3.31 -0.48
C TYR A 79 3.23 4.50 -0.37
N ARG A 80 4.22 4.38 0.51
CA ARG A 80 5.28 5.38 0.63
C ARG A 80 6.46 4.96 -0.22
N VAL A 81 6.85 5.83 -1.14
CA VAL A 81 7.98 5.59 -2.04
C VAL A 81 9.03 6.66 -1.89
N LYS A 82 10.28 6.30 -2.19
CA LYS A 82 11.39 7.23 -2.26
C LYS A 82 12.07 7.10 -3.61
N ASP A 83 12.02 8.14 -4.43
CA ASP A 83 12.61 8.10 -5.77
C ASP A 83 14.12 7.83 -5.68
N LEU A 84 14.63 7.05 -6.64
CA LEU A 84 16.07 6.94 -6.84
C LEU A 84 16.66 8.32 -7.18
N PRO A 85 17.83 8.67 -6.61
CA PRO A 85 18.51 9.90 -6.96
C PRO A 85 18.92 9.85 -8.44
N VAL A 86 18.49 10.85 -9.21
CA VAL A 86 18.98 11.06 -10.57
C VAL A 86 20.40 11.60 -10.46
N ILE A 87 21.39 10.76 -10.79
CA ILE A 87 22.78 11.18 -10.91
C ILE A 87 22.93 11.81 -12.29
N TYR A 88 23.27 13.09 -12.34
CA TYR A 88 23.63 13.83 -13.56
C TYR A 88 25.14 13.78 -13.80
#